data_AF-A0A8T3MU58-F1
#
_entry.id   AF-A0A8T3MU58-F1
#
_cell.length_a   1.000
_cell.length_b   1.000
_cell.length_c   1.000
_cell.angle_alpha   90.00
_cell.angle_beta   90.00
_cell.angle_gamma   90.00
#
_symmetry.space_group_name_H-M   'P 1'
#
loop_
_entity.id
_entity.type
_entity.pdbx_description
1 polymer ?
#
loop_
_entity_poly.entity_id
_entity_poly.type
_entity_poly.pdbx_seq_one_letter_code
_entity_poly.pdbx_strand_id
1 'polypeptide(L)'
;MPILAALAAVLAALVHVWFFVLESLLFERPAVFSRFGLRSAEEAAIVRPMAFNQGFYNLFLAAGIAIGLGLVAAGQAVAGQAIVLFACACMVAAAVVLVSTNPRFLTAATIQAGPPLLALLAVLVLR
;
A
#
# COMPACT_ATOMS: atom_id res chain seq x y z
N MET A 1 -5.68 -20.18 -2.30
CA MET A 1 -4.70 -19.23 -1.74
C MET A 1 -4.45 -19.61 -0.29
N PRO A 2 -3.18 -19.76 0.15
CA PRO A 2 -2.86 -20.09 1.53
C PRO A 2 -3.45 -19.06 2.51
N ILE A 3 -3.92 -19.50 3.67
CA ILE A 3 -4.52 -18.61 4.69
C ILE A 3 -3.53 -17.52 5.12
N LEU A 4 -2.26 -17.88 5.30
CA LEU A 4 -1.20 -16.91 5.63
C LEU A 4 -1.10 -15.79 4.58
N ALA A 5 -1.17 -16.15 3.29
CA ALA A 5 -1.14 -15.15 2.21
C ALA A 5 -2.37 -14.24 2.25
N ALA A 6 -3.56 -14.77 2.57
CA ALA A 6 -4.78 -13.98 2.70
C ALA A 6 -4.69 -12.98 3.85
N LEU A 7 -4.25 -13.43 5.02
CA LEU A 7 -4.08 -12.56 6.18
C LEU A 7 -3.03 -11.47 5.93
N ALA A 8 -1.91 -11.82 5.30
CA ALA A 8 -0.87 -10.86 4.93
C ALA A 8 -1.38 -9.83 3.90
N ALA A 9 -2.17 -10.26 2.91
CA ALA A 9 -2.80 -9.37 1.94
C ALA A 9 -3.81 -8.41 2.60
N VAL A 10 -4.64 -8.90 3.54
CA VAL A 10 -5.55 -8.04 4.31
C VAL A 10 -4.76 -6.98 5.08
N LEU A 11 -3.67 -7.37 5.76
CA LEU A 11 -2.82 -6.42 6.46
C LEU A 11 -2.19 -5.39 5.49
N ALA A 12 -1.79 -5.81 4.30
CA ALA A 12 -1.29 -4.91 3.26
C ALA A 12 -2.35 -3.87 2.87
N ALA A 13 -3.59 -4.30 2.64
CA ALA A 13 -4.70 -3.40 2.32
C ALA A 13 -4.95 -2.39 3.44
N LEU A 14 -4.95 -2.82 4.70
CA LEU A 14 -5.14 -1.93 5.86
C LEU A 14 -4.02 -0.88 5.96
N VAL A 15 -2.77 -1.27 5.75
CA VAL A 15 -1.63 -0.34 5.73
C VAL A 15 -1.78 0.69 4.60
N HIS A 16 -2.27 0.29 3.43
CA HIS A 16 -2.45 1.20 2.30
C HIS A 16 -3.66 2.12 2.48
N VAL A 17 -4.74 1.65 3.12
CA VAL A 17 -5.84 2.53 3.57
C VAL A 17 -5.32 3.55 4.58
N TRP A 18 -4.43 3.15 5.49
CA TRP A 18 -3.80 4.08 6.42
C TRP A 18 -2.96 5.15 5.70
N PHE A 19 -2.15 4.77 4.69
CA PHE A 19 -1.44 5.75 3.84
C PHE A 19 -2.40 6.68 3.10
N PHE A 20 -3.49 6.16 2.52
CA PHE A 20 -4.55 6.98 1.93
C PHE A 20 -5.08 8.04 2.92
N VAL A 21 -5.40 7.64 4.15
CA VAL A 21 -5.90 8.57 5.16
C VAL A 21 -4.85 9.66 5.45
N LEU A 22 -3.58 9.29 5.60
CA LEU A 22 -2.50 10.25 5.82
C LEU A 22 -2.32 11.22 4.63
N GLU A 23 -2.31 10.71 3.41
CA GLU A 23 -1.93 11.44 2.20
C GLU A 23 -3.09 12.26 1.60
N SER A 24 -4.32 11.78 1.70
CA SER A 24 -5.49 12.44 1.11
C SER A 24 -6.36 13.19 2.11
N LEU A 25 -6.42 12.75 3.37
CA LEU A 25 -7.34 13.34 4.37
C LEU A 25 -6.62 14.16 5.44
N LEU A 26 -5.45 13.69 5.90
CA LEU A 26 -4.75 14.28 7.05
C LEU A 26 -3.46 15.02 6.67
N PHE A 27 -3.15 15.13 5.37
CA PHE A 27 -1.83 15.58 4.88
C PHE A 27 -1.43 16.96 5.40
N GLU A 28 -2.38 17.90 5.49
CA GLU A 28 -2.13 19.27 5.94
C GLU A 28 -1.78 19.38 7.44
N ARG A 29 -1.92 18.30 8.21
CA ARG A 29 -1.50 18.30 9.62
C ARG A 29 0.03 18.33 9.72
N PRO A 30 0.62 19.19 10.57
CA PRO A 30 2.08 19.27 10.75
C PRO A 30 2.77 17.95 11.07
N ALA A 31 2.13 17.10 11.88
CA ALA A 31 2.66 15.77 12.22
C ALA A 31 2.67 14.77 11.04
N VAL A 32 1.98 15.09 9.94
CA VAL A 32 1.87 14.26 8.74
C VAL A 32 2.81 14.78 7.65
N PHE A 33 2.68 16.04 7.21
CA PHE A 33 3.55 16.56 6.15
C PHE A 33 5.04 16.58 6.53
N SER A 34 5.37 16.70 7.82
CA SER A 34 6.76 16.61 8.30
C SER A 34 7.41 15.26 8.02
N ARG A 35 6.61 14.18 7.94
CA ARG A 35 7.08 12.84 7.55
C ARG A 35 7.54 12.79 6.09
N PHE A 36 6.99 13.66 5.25
CA PHE A 36 7.39 13.86 3.85
C PHE A 36 8.55 14.86 3.71
N GLY A 37 9.06 15.37 4.84
CA GLY A 37 10.18 16.32 4.89
C GLY A 37 9.80 17.75 4.54
N LEU A 38 8.51 18.09 4.59
CA LEU A 38 8.03 19.46 4.43
C LEU A 38 8.10 20.19 5.77
N ARG A 39 8.49 21.47 5.74
CA ARG A 39 8.80 22.27 6.95
C ARG A 39 7.77 23.33 7.25
N SER A 40 6.85 23.62 6.34
CA SER A 40 5.82 24.64 6.51
C SER A 40 4.48 24.22 5.90
N ALA A 41 3.41 24.88 6.35
CA ALA A 41 2.08 24.70 5.77
C ALA A 41 2.02 25.18 4.30
N GLU A 42 2.85 26.16 3.94
CA GLU A 42 2.95 26.65 2.56
C GLU A 42 3.57 25.61 1.62
N GLU A 43 4.68 24.97 2.04
CA GLU A 43 5.26 23.83 1.31
C GLU A 43 4.25 22.68 1.19
N ALA A 44 3.50 22.39 2.26
CA ALA A 44 2.45 21.37 2.26
C ALA A 44 1.32 21.70 1.28
N ALA A 45 0.86 22.96 1.23
CA ALA A 45 -0.20 23.39 0.32
C ALA A 45 0.18 23.19 -1.15
N ILE A 46 1.45 23.43 -1.51
CA ILE A 46 1.98 23.24 -2.88
C ILE A 46 1.96 21.73 -3.26
N VAL A 47 2.34 20.85 -2.34
CA VAL A 47 2.45 19.39 -2.60
C VAL A 47 1.11 18.67 -2.44
N ARG A 48 0.15 19.25 -1.71
CA ARG A 48 -1.14 18.64 -1.35
C ARG A 48 -1.88 17.98 -2.52
N PRO A 49 -2.00 18.57 -3.72
CA PRO A 49 -2.70 17.90 -4.83
C PRO A 49 -2.02 16.59 -5.26
N MET A 50 -0.68 16.54 -5.21
CA MET A 50 0.09 15.34 -5.53
C MET A 50 -0.08 14.27 -4.44
N ALA A 51 -0.01 14.66 -3.16
CA ALA A 51 -0.24 13.76 -2.04
C ALA A 51 -1.67 13.19 -2.06
N PHE A 52 -2.66 14.04 -2.35
CA PHE A 52 -4.05 13.62 -2.48
C PHE A 52 -4.21 12.52 -3.53
N ASN A 53 -3.62 12.70 -4.73
CA ASN A 53 -3.66 11.71 -5.79
C ASN A 53 -2.93 10.41 -5.38
N GLN A 54 -1.78 10.53 -4.71
CA GLN A 54 -1.01 9.38 -4.23
C GLN A 54 -1.80 8.52 -3.24
N GLY A 55 -2.52 9.15 -2.32
CA GLY A 55 -3.39 8.42 -1.40
C GLY A 55 -4.48 7.63 -2.14
N PHE A 56 -5.05 8.15 -3.22
CA PHE A 56 -6.04 7.41 -4.00
C PHE A 56 -5.44 6.20 -4.74
N TYR A 57 -4.20 6.28 -5.23
CA TYR A 57 -3.50 5.09 -5.73
C TYR A 57 -3.39 4.00 -4.64
N ASN A 58 -3.02 4.40 -3.41
CA ASN A 58 -2.98 3.50 -2.27
C ASN A 58 -4.36 2.88 -1.96
N LEU A 59 -5.42 3.69 -1.98
CA LEU A 59 -6.79 3.22 -1.77
C LEU A 59 -7.23 2.21 -2.84
N PHE A 60 -6.92 2.46 -4.12
CA PHE A 60 -7.30 1.56 -5.20
C PHE A 60 -6.53 0.23 -5.17
N LEU A 61 -5.26 0.24 -4.75
CA LEU A 61 -4.53 -1.00 -4.50
C LEU A 61 -5.15 -1.80 -3.36
N ALA A 62 -5.55 -1.15 -2.26
CA ALA A 62 -6.29 -1.80 -1.18
C ALA A 62 -7.65 -2.34 -1.63
N ALA A 63 -8.39 -1.60 -2.47
CA ALA A 63 -9.64 -2.06 -3.07
C ALA A 63 -9.41 -3.28 -3.97
N GLY A 64 -8.32 -3.32 -4.74
CA GLY A 64 -7.91 -4.48 -5.53
C GLY A 64 -7.73 -5.72 -4.67
N ILE A 65 -7.07 -5.61 -3.51
CA ILE A 65 -6.96 -6.72 -2.55
C ILE A 65 -8.36 -7.17 -2.08
N ALA A 66 -9.23 -6.25 -1.66
CA ALA A 66 -10.56 -6.58 -1.17
C ALA A 66 -11.41 -7.31 -2.23
N ILE A 67 -11.41 -6.80 -3.47
CA ILE A 67 -12.11 -7.41 -4.61
C ILE A 67 -11.53 -8.80 -4.91
N GLY A 68 -10.20 -8.92 -4.97
CA GLY A 68 -9.53 -10.18 -5.25
C GLY A 68 -9.84 -11.25 -4.20
N LEU A 69 -9.79 -10.91 -2.91
CA LEU A 69 -10.17 -11.82 -1.83
C LEU A 69 -11.66 -12.19 -1.87
N GLY A 70 -12.54 -11.23 -2.21
CA GLY A 70 -13.97 -11.49 -2.42
C GLY A 70 -14.22 -12.51 -3.53
N LEU A 71 -13.50 -12.39 -4.65
CA LEU A 71 -13.56 -13.37 -5.75
C LEU A 71 -13.05 -14.75 -5.31
N VAL A 72 -11.97 -14.82 -4.53
CA VAL A 72 -11.49 -16.10 -3.96
C VAL A 72 -12.58 -16.74 -3.10
N ALA A 73 -13.23 -15.97 -2.23
CA ALA A 73 -14.33 -16.45 -1.37
C ALA A 73 -15.56 -16.90 -2.18
N ALA A 74 -15.82 -16.27 -3.34
CA ALA A 74 -16.90 -16.61 -4.25
C ALA A 74 -16.58 -17.79 -5.19
N GLY A 75 -15.48 -18.52 -4.98
CA GLY A 75 -15.07 -19.66 -5.81
C GLY A 75 -14.32 -19.29 -7.10
N GLN A 76 -14.15 -18.01 -7.40
CA GLN A 76 -13.38 -17.51 -8.56
C GLN A 76 -11.88 -17.42 -8.23
N ALA A 77 -11.30 -18.52 -7.79
CA ALA A 77 -9.99 -18.55 -7.13
C ALA A 77 -8.84 -18.03 -8.01
N VAL A 78 -8.82 -18.35 -9.30
CA VAL A 78 -7.75 -17.92 -10.22
C VAL A 78 -7.79 -16.41 -10.45
N ALA A 79 -8.96 -15.88 -10.80
CA ALA A 79 -9.14 -14.43 -11.02
C ALA A 79 -8.86 -13.64 -9.74
N GLY A 80 -9.40 -14.08 -8.60
CA GLY A 80 -9.19 -13.42 -7.32
C GLY A 80 -7.72 -13.40 -6.89
N GLN A 81 -7.01 -14.53 -7.01
CA GLN A 81 -5.58 -14.60 -6.70
C GLN A 81 -4.74 -13.71 -7.62
N ALA A 82 -5.04 -13.68 -8.92
CA ALA A 82 -4.29 -12.84 -9.85
C ALA A 82 -4.36 -11.35 -9.45
N ILE A 83 -5.54 -10.86 -9.08
CA ILE A 83 -5.74 -9.47 -8.63
C ILE A 83 -4.98 -9.20 -7.33
N VAL A 84 -5.08 -10.10 -6.33
CA VAL A 84 -4.37 -9.93 -5.06
C VAL A 84 -2.86 -9.87 -5.26
N LEU A 85 -2.31 -10.81 -6.04
CA LEU A 85 -0.88 -10.89 -6.29
C LEU A 85 -0.38 -9.68 -7.07
N PHE A 86 -1.13 -9.22 -8.07
CA PHE A 86 -0.79 -8.02 -8.83
C PHE A 86 -0.75 -6.77 -7.93
N ALA A 87 -1.78 -6.58 -7.10
CA ALA A 87 -1.83 -5.47 -6.15
C ALA A 87 -0.65 -5.53 -5.16
N CYS A 88 -0.37 -6.69 -4.56
CA CYS A 88 0.79 -6.87 -3.68
C CYS A 88 2.12 -6.57 -4.39
N ALA A 89 2.28 -7.02 -5.64
CA ALA A 89 3.49 -6.76 -6.42
C ALA A 89 3.69 -5.27 -6.69
N CYS A 90 2.62 -4.54 -7.03
CA CYS A 90 2.67 -3.08 -7.18
C CYS A 90 3.07 -2.38 -5.88
N MET A 91 2.54 -2.79 -4.73
CA MET A 91 2.89 -2.22 -3.42
C MET A 91 4.38 -2.41 -3.09
N VAL A 92 4.91 -3.62 -3.34
CA VAL A 92 6.33 -3.92 -3.14
C VAL A 92 7.21 -3.11 -4.11
N ALA A 93 6.84 -3.06 -5.39
CA ALA A 93 7.58 -2.29 -6.38
C ALA A 93 7.59 -0.78 -6.06
N ALA A 94 6.46 -0.22 -5.62
CA ALA A 94 6.37 1.17 -5.20
C ALA A 94 7.28 1.47 -3.99
N ALA A 95 7.36 0.56 -3.03
CA ALA A 95 8.27 0.72 -1.89
C ALA A 95 9.75 0.71 -2.30
N VAL A 96 10.13 -0.10 -3.31
CA VAL A 96 11.48 -0.07 -3.90
C VAL A 96 11.75 1.29 -4.55
N VAL A 97 10.80 1.81 -5.34
CA VAL A 97 10.92 3.15 -5.94
C VAL A 97 11.06 4.23 -4.87
N LEU A 98 10.26 4.15 -3.79
CA LEU A 98 10.29 5.12 -2.69
C LEU A 98 11.66 5.19 -2.01
N VAL A 99 12.22 4.05 -1.59
CA VAL A 99 13.53 4.03 -0.93
C VAL A 99 14.68 4.39 -1.88
N SER A 100 14.57 4.04 -3.16
CA SER A 100 15.57 4.41 -4.16
C SER A 100 15.64 5.92 -4.41
N THR A 101 14.52 6.62 -4.22
CA THR A 101 14.43 8.08 -4.41
C THR A 101 15.04 8.84 -3.23
N ASN A 102 14.82 8.35 -2.00
CA ASN A 102 15.44 8.92 -0.82
C ASN A 102 15.55 7.88 0.31
N PRO A 103 16.76 7.52 0.74
CA PRO A 103 16.98 6.53 1.80
C PRO A 103 16.30 6.86 3.14
N ARG A 104 15.97 8.13 3.40
CA ARG A 104 15.23 8.54 4.61
C ARG A 104 13.87 7.86 4.74
N PHE A 105 13.30 7.37 3.63
CA PHE A 105 12.01 6.71 3.59
C PHE A 105 12.08 5.20 3.85
N LEU A 106 13.25 4.64 4.21
CA LEU A 106 13.42 3.20 4.45
C LEU A 106 12.38 2.61 5.43
N THR A 107 12.07 3.31 6.52
CA THR A 107 11.06 2.85 7.48
C THR A 107 9.67 2.81 6.86
N ALA A 108 9.27 3.86 6.13
CA ALA A 108 7.97 3.91 5.46
C ALA A 108 7.86 2.83 4.37
N ALA A 109 8.91 2.66 3.57
CA ALA A 109 9.01 1.63 2.55
C ALA A 109 8.91 0.22 3.15
N THR A 110 9.56 -0.04 4.28
CA THR A 110 9.48 -1.35 4.97
C THR A 110 8.06 -1.64 5.46
N ILE A 111 7.38 -0.64 6.05
CA ILE A 111 5.99 -0.78 6.52
C ILE A 111 5.06 -1.06 5.33
N GLN A 112 5.24 -0.36 4.21
CA GLN A 112 4.45 -0.53 2.99
C GLN A 112 4.69 -1.88 2.31
N ALA A 113 5.95 -2.33 2.24
CA ALA A 113 6.35 -3.54 1.51
C ALA A 113 6.18 -4.84 2.31
N GLY A 114 6.28 -4.80 3.64
CA GLY A 114 6.37 -6.00 4.47
C GLY A 114 5.18 -6.95 4.31
N PRO A 115 3.94 -6.52 4.60
CA PRO A 115 2.76 -7.36 4.44
C PRO A 115 2.53 -7.89 3.01
N PRO A 116 2.58 -7.07 1.93
CA PRO A 116 2.38 -7.60 0.59
C PRO A 116 3.51 -8.53 0.13
N LEU A 117 4.77 -8.28 0.55
CA LEU A 117 5.86 -9.21 0.28
C LEU A 117 5.64 -10.56 0.95
N LEU A 118 5.19 -10.57 2.21
CA LEU A 118 4.83 -11.79 2.91
C LEU A 118 3.71 -12.55 2.18
N ALA A 119 2.71 -11.84 1.66
CA ALA A 119 1.64 -12.46 0.88
C ALA A 119 2.17 -13.15 -0.38
N LEU A 120 3.04 -12.47 -1.15
CA LEU A 120 3.67 -13.02 -2.36
C LEU A 120 4.50 -14.26 -2.06
N LEU A 121 5.36 -14.19 -1.03
CA LEU A 121 6.22 -15.30 -0.63
C LEU A 121 5.42 -16.49 -0.10
N ALA A 122 4.36 -16.24 0.69
CA ALA A 122 3.49 -17.29 1.19
C ALA A 122 2.79 -18.04 0.04
N VAL A 123 2.34 -17.36 -1.01
CA VAL A 123 1.78 -18.03 -2.20
C VAL A 123 2.84 -18.81 -2.96
N LEU A 124 4.08 -18.30 -3.05
CA LEU A 124 5.15 -18.99 -3.77
C LEU A 124 5.61 -20.27 -3.07
N VAL A 125 5.71 -20.25 -1.73
CA VAL A 125 6.29 -21.33 -0.92
C VAL A 125 5.25 -22.36 -0.46
N LEU A 126 4.06 -21.91 -0.07
CA LEU A 126 3.02 -22.77 0.55
C LEU A 126 2.01 -23.29 -0.48
N ARG A 127 2.43 -23.44 -1.74
CA ARG A 127 1.55 -23.83 -2.85
C ARG A 127 0.72 -25.07 -2.52
#